data_AF-A0A963GP00-F1
#
_entry.id   AF-A0A963GP00-F1
#
_cell.length_a   1.000
_cell.length_b   1.000
_cell.length_c   1.000
_cell.angle_alpha   90.00
_cell.angle_beta   90.00
_cell.angle_gamma   90.00
#
_symmetry.space_group_name_H-M   'P 1'
#
loop_
_entity.id
_entity.type
_entity.pdbx_description
1 polymer ?
#
loop_
_entity_poly.entity_id
_entity_poly.type
_entity_poly.pdbx_seq_one_letter_code
_entity_poly.pdbx_strand_id
1 'polypeptide(L)' 'MSSCDEAKFYLTQCGVSSLDGNKDGIPCESLCR' A
#
# COMPACT_ATOMS: atom_id res chain seq x y z
N MET A 1 6.19 7.54 -0.41
CA MET A 1 5.41 6.96 0.69
C MET A 1 6.35 6.72 1.83
N SER A 2 6.16 7.44 2.92
CA SER A 2 7.09 7.42 4.05
C SER A 2 6.66 6.44 5.15
N SER A 3 5.46 5.86 5.06
CA SER A 3 4.92 4.97 6.08
C SER A 3 3.90 3.97 5.50
N CYS A 4 3.83 2.79 6.11
CA CYS A 4 2.90 1.73 5.75
C CYS A 4 1.42 2.17 5.87
N ASP A 5 1.07 2.97 6.87
CA ASP A 5 -0.28 3.53 7.04
C ASP A 5 -0.70 4.43 5.88
N GLU A 6 0.20 5.28 5.41
CA GLU A 6 -0.06 6.13 4.25
C GLU A 6 -0.26 5.27 3.00
N ALA A 7 0.59 4.25 2.79
CA ALA A 7 0.45 3.31 1.69
C ALA A 7 -0.91 2.59 1.72
N LYS A 8 -1.35 2.12 2.90
CA LYS A 8 -2.67 1.50 3.11
C LYS A 8 -3.81 2.46 2.84
N PHE A 9 -3.66 3.72 3.25
CA PHE A 9 -4.65 4.75 2.96
C PHE A 9 -4.78 4.96 1.45
N TYR A 10 -3.70 5.08 0.70
CA TYR A 10 -3.80 5.22 -0.76
C TYR A 10 -4.34 3.97 -1.45
N LEU A 11 -4.03 2.76 -0.95
CA LEU A 11 -4.59 1.52 -1.47
C LEU A 11 -6.11 1.46 -1.26
N THR A 12 -6.58 1.77 -0.04
CA THR A 12 -8.00 1.62 0.35
C THR A 12 -8.85 2.84 0.02
N GLN A 13 -8.34 4.05 0.27
CA GLN A 13 -9.04 5.32 0.07
C GLN A 13 -8.95 5.82 -1.37
N CYS A 14 -7.77 5.77 -1.99
CA CYS A 14 -7.60 6.18 -3.39
C CYS A 14 -7.77 5.01 -4.37
N GLY A 15 -7.82 3.76 -3.92
CA GLY A 15 -7.96 2.60 -4.80
C GLY A 15 -6.71 2.33 -5.64
N VAL A 16 -5.54 2.82 -5.20
CA VAL A 16 -4.28 2.70 -5.94
C VAL A 16 -3.76 1.27 -5.79
N SER A 17 -4.33 0.38 -6.59
CA SER A 17 -4.00 -1.05 -6.65
C SER A 17 -2.61 -1.30 -7.24
N SER A 18 -1.98 -0.31 -7.88
CA SER A 18 -0.58 -0.41 -8.31
C SER A 18 0.42 -0.43 -7.15
N LEU A 19 0.00 -0.08 -5.94
CA LEU A 19 0.82 -0.19 -4.72
C LEU A 19 0.85 -1.61 -4.15
N ASP A 20 -0.18 -2.39 -4.45
CA ASP A 20 -0.38 -3.76 -3.99
C ASP A 20 -0.22 -4.71 -5.19
N GLY A 21 1.04 -4.86 -5.61
CA GLY A 21 1.38 -5.59 -6.83
C GLY A 21 1.01 -7.08 -6.79
N ASN A 22 1.01 -7.68 -5.60
CA ASN A 22 0.59 -9.05 -5.33
C ASN A 22 -0.89 -9.17 -4.94
N LYS A 23 -1.60 -8.06 -4.74
CA LYS A 23 -3.01 -8.02 -4.31
C LYS A 23 -3.24 -8.71 -2.96
N ASP A 24 -2.26 -8.63 -2.07
CA ASP A 24 -2.31 -9.23 -0.73
C ASP A 24 -2.92 -8.26 0.30
N GLY A 25 -3.23 -7.02 -0.11
CA GLY A 25 -3.75 -5.97 0.76
C GLY A 25 -2.66 -5.23 1.54
N ILE A 26 -1.38 -5.53 1.29
CA ILE A 26 -0.22 -4.86 1.89
C ILE A 26 0.50 -4.07 0.79
N PRO A 27 0.25 -2.76 0.71
CA PRO A 27 0.91 -1.93 -0.28
C PRO A 27 2.37 -1.68 0.10
N CYS A 28 3.26 -1.85 -0.87
CA CYS A 28 4.71 -1.68 -0.70
C CYS A 28 5.28 -2.46 0.51
N GLU A 29 5.37 -3.79 0.42
CA GLU A 29 5.97 -4.64 1.47
C GLU A 29 7.35 -4.16 1.96
N SER A 30 8.14 -3.50 1.11
CA SER A 30 9.43 -2.91 1.49
C SER A 30 9.33 -1.73 2.46
N LEU A 31 8.18 -1.05 2.52
CA LEU A 31 7.86 0.05 3.45
C LEU A 31 7.16 -0.43 4.73
N CYS A 32 6.56 -1.62 4.71
CA CYS A 32 5.83 -2.22 5.82
C CYS A 32 6.66 -3.24 6.63
N ARG A 33 7.99 -3.09 6.63
CA ARG A 33 8.92 -4.00 7.33
C ARG A 33 9.20 -3.57 8.76
#